data_AF-A0AAP5MXY9-F1
#
_entry.id   AF-A0AAP5MXY9-F1
#
_cell.length_a   1.000
_cell.length_b   1.000
_cell.length_c   1.000
_cell.angle_alpha   90.00
_cell.angle_beta   90.00
_cell.angle_gamma   90.00
#
_symmetry.space_group_name_H-M   'P 1'
#
loop_
_entity.id
_entity.type
_entity.pdbx_description
1 polymer ?
#
loop_
_entity_poly.entity_id
_entity_poly.type
_entity_poly.pdbx_seq_one_letter_code
_entity_poly.pdbx_strand_id
1 'polypeptide(L)'
;MSERNNFSHLPLPLVLAGKPKFRGMGIPNPRTNENRRNRTSHGGYIKRQATQLSKLWNERQEERLREHLPEIKTGIPILLEIDPSNDVSFLKNLGFEVISELENGYVIVSNGDTEFATLIKKTEDFINEVSRNCNTPARVYKFHEEDTRLKKILGKNLMSIWATIKDDEKYEVDVSISCSGNIFTIDQPPEKPHDISDEEYKNSIVFINWKKSITRLMIVGMN
;
A
#
# COMPACT_ATOMS: atom_id res chain seq x y z
N MET A 1 -20.19 -32.93 3.78
CA MET A 1 -20.83 -32.30 4.96
C MET A 1 -20.16 -30.94 5.12
N SER A 2 -20.88 -29.86 4.86
CA SER A 2 -20.34 -28.50 4.96
C SER A 2 -20.23 -28.13 6.44
N GLU A 3 -19.01 -27.96 6.93
CA GLU A 3 -18.79 -27.29 8.21
C GLU A 3 -19.35 -25.87 8.11
N ARG A 4 -20.15 -25.47 9.11
CA ARG A 4 -20.66 -24.10 9.21
C ARG A 4 -19.47 -23.18 9.50
N ASN A 5 -18.86 -22.64 8.46
CA ASN A 5 -17.88 -21.56 8.59
C ASN A 5 -18.58 -20.35 9.22
N ASN A 6 -18.38 -20.21 10.52
CA ASN A 6 -18.86 -19.09 11.31
C ASN A 6 -17.95 -17.89 11.00
N PHE A 7 -18.18 -17.24 9.86
CA PHE A 7 -17.42 -16.04 9.48
C PHE A 7 -17.61 -14.99 10.57
N SER A 8 -16.58 -14.76 11.38
CA SER A 8 -16.54 -13.65 12.34
C SER A 8 -16.74 -12.36 11.55
N HIS A 9 -17.85 -11.66 11.77
CA HIS A 9 -18.02 -10.32 11.23
C HIS A 9 -16.83 -9.46 11.67
N LEU A 10 -16.21 -8.75 10.72
CA LEU A 10 -15.12 -7.83 11.04
C LEU A 10 -15.68 -6.77 12.02
N PRO A 11 -15.13 -6.63 13.23
CA PRO A 11 -15.53 -5.52 14.10
C PRO A 11 -15.11 -4.23 13.41
N LEU A 12 -16.06 -3.32 13.19
CA LEU A 12 -15.77 -1.99 12.63
C LEU A 12 -14.89 -1.23 13.64
N PRO A 13 -13.63 -0.89 13.33
CA PRO A 13 -12.81 -0.11 14.23
C PRO A 13 -13.34 1.33 14.29
N LEU A 14 -13.82 1.74 15.47
CA LEU A 14 -14.13 3.14 15.75
C LEU A 14 -12.81 3.90 15.94
N VAL A 15 -12.46 4.77 14.97
CA VAL A 15 -11.29 5.64 15.08
C VAL A 15 -11.73 7.01 15.60
N LEU A 16 -11.30 7.34 16.82
CA LEU A 16 -11.46 8.67 17.40
C LEU A 16 -10.32 9.57 16.89
N ALA A 17 -10.65 10.64 16.17
CA ALA A 17 -9.68 11.66 15.79
C ALA A 17 -9.66 12.80 16.81
N GLY A 18 -8.52 13.46 16.94
CA GLY A 18 -8.29 14.66 17.75
C GLY A 18 -7.11 15.40 17.17
N LYS A 19 -6.86 16.65 17.58
CA LYS A 19 -5.64 17.38 17.14
C LYS A 19 -4.42 16.48 17.39
N PRO A 20 -3.64 16.12 16.35
CA PRO A 20 -2.44 15.35 16.54
C PRO A 20 -1.56 16.13 17.51
N LYS A 21 -1.32 15.58 18.71
CA LYS A 21 -0.18 16.02 19.50
C LYS A 21 1.02 15.73 18.59
N PHE A 22 1.64 16.78 18.05
CA PHE A 22 2.92 16.68 17.37
C PHE A 22 3.94 16.16 18.39
N ARG A 23 3.95 14.85 18.62
CA ARG A 23 5.09 14.16 19.16
C ARG A 23 6.16 14.37 18.10
N GLY A 24 7.23 15.09 18.48
CA GLY A 24 8.27 15.53 17.56
C GLY A 24 8.68 14.41 16.61
N MET A 25 9.06 14.82 15.39
CA MET A 25 9.62 14.00 14.30
C MET A 25 10.09 12.64 14.82
N GLY A 26 9.22 11.62 14.69
CA GLY A 26 9.49 10.30 15.25
C GLY A 26 10.87 9.85 14.80
N ILE A 27 11.65 9.27 15.72
CA ILE A 27 13.00 8.79 15.41
C ILE A 27 12.85 7.87 14.19
N PRO A 28 13.43 8.23 13.03
CA PRO A 28 13.27 7.41 11.84
C PRO A 28 13.85 6.03 12.15
N ASN A 29 13.20 4.98 11.67
CA ASN A 29 13.65 3.62 11.90
C ASN A 29 15.17 3.51 11.61
N PRO A 30 15.96 2.87 12.49
CA PRO A 30 17.42 2.78 12.32
C PRO A 30 17.83 2.33 10.92
N ARG A 31 17.09 1.38 10.32
CA ARG A 31 17.33 0.89 8.96
C ARG A 31 17.06 1.96 7.90
N THR A 32 16.01 2.76 8.05
CA THR A 32 15.75 3.90 7.15
C THR A 32 16.88 4.94 7.21
N ASN A 33 17.43 5.20 8.41
CA ASN A 33 18.57 6.11 8.57
C ASN A 33 19.88 5.54 8.05
N GLU A 34 20.08 4.23 8.15
CA GLU A 34 21.21 3.54 7.51
C GLU A 34 21.12 3.65 5.98
N ASN A 35 19.95 3.35 5.40
CA ASN A 35 19.71 3.50 3.96
C ASN A 35 19.96 4.95 3.48
N ARG A 36 19.57 5.95 4.26
CA ARG A 36 19.85 7.38 3.98
C ARG A 36 21.35 7.69 4.01
N ARG A 37 22.10 7.13 4.95
CA ARG A 37 23.55 7.31 5.03
C ARG A 37 24.27 6.58 3.90
N ASN A 38 23.74 5.42 3.47
CA ASN A 38 24.28 4.60 2.40
C ASN A 38 23.51 4.79 1.07
N ARG A 39 23.21 6.04 0.74
CA ARG A 39 22.36 6.47 -0.39
C ARG A 39 22.73 5.83 -1.73
N THR A 40 24.01 5.88 -2.07
CA THR A 40 24.51 5.39 -3.37
C THR A 40 24.32 3.89 -3.51
N SER A 41 24.67 3.11 -2.47
CA SER A 41 24.53 1.66 -2.49
C SER A 41 23.06 1.24 -2.47
N HIS A 42 22.27 1.83 -1.56
CA HIS A 42 20.84 1.53 -1.43
C HIS A 42 20.04 1.93 -2.68
N GLY A 43 20.29 3.13 -3.20
CA GLY A 43 19.68 3.56 -4.46
C GLY A 43 20.10 2.69 -5.64
N GLY A 44 21.37 2.29 -5.71
CA GLY A 44 21.85 1.33 -6.71
C GLY A 44 21.16 -0.04 -6.60
N TYR A 45 20.89 -0.51 -5.38
CA TYR A 45 20.06 -1.70 -5.16
C TYR A 45 18.65 -1.53 -5.72
N ILE A 46 17.94 -0.45 -5.37
CA ILE A 46 16.57 -0.19 -5.87
C ILE A 46 16.55 -0.11 -7.39
N LYS A 47 17.48 0.62 -8.02
CA LYS A 47 17.57 0.71 -9.48
C LYS A 47 17.76 -0.67 -10.12
N ARG A 48 18.68 -1.50 -9.62
CA ARG A 48 18.88 -2.86 -10.13
C ARG A 48 17.61 -3.71 -10.02
N GLN A 49 16.90 -3.65 -8.90
CA GLN A 49 15.66 -4.39 -8.72
C GLN A 49 14.58 -3.92 -9.71
N ALA A 50 14.40 -2.62 -9.88
CA ALA A 50 13.45 -2.06 -10.84
C ALA A 50 13.76 -2.52 -12.28
N THR A 51 15.02 -2.45 -12.70
CA THR A 51 15.45 -2.92 -14.03
C THR A 51 15.27 -4.43 -14.21
N GLN A 52 15.59 -5.23 -13.20
CA GLN A 52 15.40 -6.68 -13.24
C GLN A 52 13.91 -7.05 -13.37
N LEU A 53 13.05 -6.41 -12.58
CA LEU A 53 11.60 -6.64 -12.63
C LEU A 53 10.99 -6.21 -13.97
N SER A 54 11.41 -5.06 -14.50
CA SER A 54 11.00 -4.59 -15.83
C SER A 54 11.35 -5.61 -16.91
N LYS A 55 12.60 -6.11 -16.90
CA LYS A 55 13.07 -7.11 -17.85
C LYS A 55 12.27 -8.42 -17.75
N LEU A 56 12.16 -8.99 -16.55
CA LEU A 56 11.42 -10.24 -16.30
C LEU A 56 9.97 -10.14 -16.75
N TRP A 57 9.34 -8.99 -16.53
CA TRP A 57 7.96 -8.79 -16.96
C TRP A 57 7.82 -8.70 -18.48
N ASN A 58 8.69 -7.94 -19.14
CA ASN A 58 8.67 -7.85 -20.60
C ASN A 58 8.89 -9.22 -21.24
N GLU A 59 9.86 -10.00 -20.74
CA GLU A 59 10.09 -11.38 -21.18
C GLU A 59 8.83 -12.25 -20.99
N ARG A 60 8.16 -12.14 -19.84
CA ARG A 60 6.92 -12.87 -19.56
C ARG A 60 5.77 -12.44 -20.46
N GLN A 61 5.64 -11.15 -20.79
CA GLN A 61 4.60 -10.67 -21.71
C GLN A 61 4.85 -11.20 -23.13
N GLU A 62 6.09 -11.19 -23.61
CA GLU A 62 6.46 -11.76 -24.91
C GLU A 62 6.19 -13.26 -24.99
N GLU A 63 6.51 -14.02 -23.92
CA GLU A 63 6.20 -15.44 -23.82
C GLU A 63 4.69 -15.70 -23.90
N ARG A 64 3.89 -14.95 -23.13
CA ARG A 64 2.42 -15.06 -23.16
C ARG A 64 1.84 -14.77 -24.54
N LEU A 65 2.34 -13.74 -25.23
CA LEU A 65 1.92 -13.42 -26.59
C LEU A 65 2.25 -14.56 -27.55
N ARG A 66 3.43 -15.16 -27.43
CA ARG A 66 3.87 -16.30 -28.25
C ARG A 66 3.01 -17.53 -28.01
N GLU A 67 2.62 -17.79 -26.77
CA GLU A 67 1.77 -18.90 -26.37
C GLU A 67 0.27 -18.62 -26.54
N HIS A 68 -0.10 -17.46 -27.10
CA HIS A 68 -1.50 -17.05 -27.30
C HIS A 68 -2.31 -17.02 -26.00
N LEU A 69 -1.64 -16.74 -24.88
CA LEU A 69 -2.26 -16.60 -23.57
C LEU A 69 -2.95 -15.23 -23.43
N PRO A 70 -3.98 -15.13 -22.58
CA PRO A 70 -4.68 -13.86 -22.35
C PRO A 70 -3.74 -12.73 -21.89
N GLU A 71 -3.96 -11.54 -22.42
CA GLU A 71 -3.23 -10.33 -22.04
C GLU A 71 -3.53 -9.93 -20.58
N ILE A 72 -2.49 -9.57 -19.83
CA ILE A 72 -2.63 -9.04 -18.47
C ILE A 72 -2.52 -7.51 -18.56
N LYS A 73 -3.65 -6.82 -18.46
CA LYS A 73 -3.74 -5.35 -18.56
C LYS A 73 -3.33 -4.61 -17.29
N THR A 74 -3.10 -5.35 -16.19
CA THR A 74 -2.79 -4.80 -14.87
C THR A 74 -1.29 -4.75 -14.61
N GLY A 75 -0.86 -3.81 -13.76
CA GLY A 75 0.52 -3.70 -13.32
C GLY A 75 1.07 -4.96 -12.63
N ILE A 76 2.40 -5.06 -12.55
CA ILE A 76 3.11 -6.20 -11.96
C ILE A 76 2.89 -6.21 -10.44
N PRO A 77 2.31 -7.26 -9.84
CA PRO A 77 2.19 -7.34 -8.39
C PRO A 77 3.56 -7.66 -7.77
N ILE A 78 4.06 -6.74 -6.95
CA ILE A 78 5.36 -6.80 -6.30
C ILE A 78 5.15 -6.79 -4.78
N LEU A 79 5.83 -7.69 -4.08
CA LEU A 79 5.89 -7.64 -2.63
C LEU A 79 7.07 -6.75 -2.22
N LEU A 80 6.76 -5.65 -1.53
CA LEU A 80 7.73 -4.78 -0.89
C LEU A 80 7.76 -5.02 0.61
N GLU A 81 8.93 -4.83 1.18
CA GLU A 81 9.11 -4.57 2.60
C GLU A 81 9.50 -3.10 2.74
N ILE A 82 8.82 -2.39 3.64
CA ILE A 82 8.98 -0.96 3.89
C ILE A 82 9.17 -0.68 5.37
N ASP A 83 9.49 0.56 5.70
CA ASP A 83 9.49 1.06 7.08
C ASP A 83 8.08 0.93 7.70
N PRO A 84 7.88 0.05 8.70
CA PRO A 84 6.55 -0.21 9.27
C PRO A 84 6.02 0.96 10.11
N SER A 85 6.86 1.95 10.42
CA SER A 85 6.46 3.16 11.15
C SER A 85 5.92 4.27 10.25
N ASN A 86 5.93 4.08 8.93
CA ASN A 86 5.45 5.07 7.96
C ASN A 86 4.16 4.59 7.28
N ASP A 87 3.29 5.54 6.97
CA ASP A 87 2.11 5.31 6.14
C ASP A 87 2.50 4.91 4.71
N VAL A 88 1.80 3.95 4.12
CA VAL A 88 2.11 3.38 2.79
C VAL A 88 1.90 4.37 1.65
N SER A 89 1.21 5.49 1.88
CA SER A 89 0.92 6.50 0.86
C SER A 89 2.16 7.05 0.15
N PHE A 90 3.35 7.01 0.78
CA PHE A 90 4.59 7.45 0.12
C PHE A 90 4.92 6.61 -1.12
N LEU A 91 4.46 5.37 -1.20
CA LEU A 91 4.67 4.48 -2.34
C LEU A 91 4.04 5.05 -3.62
N LYS A 92 2.92 5.78 -3.50
CA LYS A 92 2.32 6.52 -4.62
C LYS A 92 3.28 7.56 -5.22
N ASN A 93 4.05 8.23 -4.37
CA ASN A 93 5.07 9.20 -4.82
C ASN A 93 6.27 8.53 -5.51
N LEU A 94 6.43 7.22 -5.36
CA LEU A 94 7.41 6.39 -6.06
C LEU A 94 6.83 5.75 -7.34
N GLY A 95 5.56 6.00 -7.66
CA GLY A 95 4.88 5.45 -8.84
C GLY A 95 4.13 4.14 -8.58
N PHE A 96 4.04 3.70 -7.34
CA PHE A 96 3.33 2.47 -6.99
C PHE A 96 1.87 2.71 -6.63
N GLU A 97 1.02 1.78 -7.03
CA GLU A 97 -0.33 1.62 -6.52
C GLU A 97 -0.31 0.57 -5.40
N VAL A 98 -0.90 0.89 -4.24
CA VAL A 98 -0.98 -0.06 -3.12
C VAL A 98 -2.20 -0.96 -3.34
N ILE A 99 -1.96 -2.27 -3.43
CA ILE A 99 -3.01 -3.30 -3.58
C ILE A 99 -3.45 -3.82 -2.22
N SER A 100 -2.48 -4.15 -1.36
CA SER A 100 -2.75 -4.74 -0.05
C SER A 100 -1.63 -4.43 0.94
N GLU A 101 -2.02 -4.02 2.14
CA GLU A 101 -1.13 -3.87 3.28
C GLU A 101 -1.14 -5.14 4.12
N LEU A 102 0.04 -5.65 4.44
CA LEU A 102 0.25 -6.84 5.25
C LEU A 102 0.98 -6.45 6.54
N GLU A 103 1.00 -7.36 7.50
CA GLU A 103 1.67 -7.14 8.79
C GLU A 103 3.18 -6.88 8.62
N ASN A 104 3.78 -6.17 9.59
CA ASN A 104 5.22 -5.95 9.71
C ASN A 104 5.87 -5.20 8.53
N GLY A 105 5.14 -4.27 7.91
CA GLY A 105 5.68 -3.42 6.84
C GLY A 105 5.79 -4.13 5.50
N TYR A 106 5.08 -5.24 5.30
CA TYR A 106 4.95 -5.87 3.99
C TYR A 106 3.79 -5.26 3.22
N VAL A 107 4.00 -4.92 1.96
CA VAL A 107 2.98 -4.29 1.12
C VAL A 107 3.03 -4.91 -0.27
N ILE A 108 1.88 -5.33 -0.79
CA ILE A 108 1.74 -5.71 -2.18
C ILE A 108 1.38 -4.45 -2.96
N VAL A 109 2.21 -4.13 -3.95
CA VAL A 109 2.03 -2.99 -4.83
C VAL A 109 1.93 -3.42 -6.28
N SER A 110 1.30 -2.59 -7.08
CA SER A 110 1.36 -2.61 -8.54
C SER A 110 2.18 -1.40 -9.01
N ASN A 111 2.79 -1.51 -10.18
CA ASN A 111 3.24 -0.33 -10.91
C ASN A 111 2.46 -0.24 -12.22
N GLY A 112 1.89 0.94 -12.49
CA GLY A 112 1.16 1.21 -13.74
C GLY A 112 2.10 1.37 -14.95
N ASP A 113 3.40 1.50 -14.72
CA ASP A 113 4.44 1.63 -15.74
C ASP A 113 5.41 0.43 -15.67
N THR A 114 5.60 -0.28 -16.78
CA THR A 114 6.51 -1.44 -16.86
C THR A 114 7.98 -1.05 -16.78
N GLU A 115 8.32 0.22 -17.05
CA GLU A 115 9.70 0.73 -17.03
C GLU A 115 10.12 1.26 -15.65
N PHE A 116 9.19 1.38 -14.70
CA PHE A 116 9.45 1.95 -13.37
C PHE A 116 10.08 3.35 -13.43
N ALA A 117 9.74 4.16 -14.44
CA ALA A 117 10.41 5.43 -14.71
C ALA A 117 10.34 6.39 -13.51
N THR A 118 9.18 6.45 -12.84
CA THR A 118 9.00 7.28 -11.63
C THR A 118 9.91 6.83 -10.49
N LEU A 119 9.98 5.52 -10.23
CA LEU A 119 10.83 4.97 -9.18
C LEU A 119 12.31 5.23 -9.48
N ILE A 120 12.74 4.99 -10.74
CA ILE A 120 14.13 5.19 -11.17
C ILE A 120 14.52 6.65 -10.97
N LYS A 121 13.71 7.59 -11.48
CA LYS A 121 13.96 9.03 -11.33
C LYS A 121 14.04 9.47 -9.87
N LYS A 122 13.08 9.06 -9.04
CA LYS A 122 13.09 9.38 -7.59
C LYS A 122 14.29 8.78 -6.87
N THR A 123 14.76 7.63 -7.33
CA THR A 123 15.95 6.98 -6.79
C THR A 123 17.23 7.70 -7.22
N GLU A 124 17.29 8.25 -8.43
CA GLU A 124 18.40 9.11 -8.87
C GLU A 124 18.46 10.42 -8.09
N ASP A 125 17.31 11.07 -7.89
CA ASP A 125 17.21 12.26 -7.02
C ASP A 125 17.71 11.95 -5.61
N PHE A 126 17.39 10.76 -5.09
CA PHE A 126 17.83 10.26 -3.79
C PHE A 126 19.34 10.04 -3.71
N ILE A 127 19.93 9.40 -4.72
CA ILE A 127 21.38 9.13 -4.82
C ILE A 127 22.14 10.45 -4.91
N ASN A 128 21.68 11.39 -5.73
CA ASN A 128 22.35 12.67 -6.00
C ASN A 128 22.05 13.76 -4.96
N GLU A 129 21.22 13.45 -3.96
CA GLU A 129 20.82 14.39 -2.89
C GLU A 129 20.29 15.73 -3.44
N VAL A 130 19.48 15.68 -4.50
CA VAL A 130 19.01 16.89 -5.21
C VAL A 130 18.18 17.81 -4.30
N SER A 131 17.55 17.27 -3.25
CA SER A 131 16.83 18.07 -2.25
C SER A 131 16.70 17.37 -0.90
N ARG A 132 16.27 18.10 0.15
CA ARG A 132 15.96 17.51 1.46
C ARG A 132 14.81 16.48 1.41
N ASN A 133 13.94 16.58 0.40
CA ASN A 133 12.73 15.77 0.27
C ASN A 133 12.92 14.53 -0.62
N CYS A 134 14.12 14.28 -1.16
CA CYS A 134 14.39 13.09 -1.99
C CYS A 134 14.61 11.80 -1.18
N ASN A 135 14.43 11.82 0.14
CA ASN A 135 14.77 10.70 1.04
C ASN A 135 13.74 9.55 1.06
N THR A 136 12.68 9.63 0.26
CA THR A 136 11.60 8.64 0.23
C THR A 136 12.06 7.22 -0.10
N PRO A 137 12.95 6.98 -1.09
CA PRO A 137 13.42 5.63 -1.42
C PRO A 137 14.12 4.90 -0.26
N ALA A 138 14.68 5.61 0.72
CA ALA A 138 15.31 5.00 1.89
C ALA A 138 14.33 4.19 2.75
N ARG A 139 13.02 4.44 2.62
CA ARG A 139 11.94 3.74 3.34
C ARG A 139 11.54 2.42 2.69
N VAL A 140 12.01 2.15 1.46
CA VAL A 140 11.85 0.84 0.82
C VAL A 140 13.02 -0.02 1.25
N TYR A 141 12.73 -1.12 1.94
CA TYR A 141 13.74 -2.00 2.53
C TYR A 141 14.14 -3.13 1.61
N LYS A 142 13.16 -3.75 0.95
CA LYS A 142 13.42 -4.91 0.11
C LYS A 142 12.33 -5.12 -0.92
N PHE A 143 12.74 -5.55 -2.11
CA PHE A 143 11.91 -6.17 -3.12
C PHE A 143 12.00 -7.69 -2.90
N HIS A 144 10.85 -8.33 -2.66
CA HIS A 144 10.78 -9.77 -2.42
C HIS A 144 10.44 -10.53 -3.71
N GLU A 145 10.96 -11.74 -3.80
CA GLU A 145 10.71 -12.66 -4.90
C GLU A 145 9.24 -13.14 -4.91
N GLU A 146 8.81 -13.63 -6.08
CA GLU A 146 7.44 -14.11 -6.30
C GLU A 146 7.05 -15.22 -5.32
N ASP A 147 7.93 -16.17 -5.02
CA ASP A 147 7.65 -17.24 -4.04
C ASP A 147 7.32 -16.70 -2.64
N THR A 148 7.98 -15.61 -2.22
CA THR A 148 7.71 -15.00 -0.92
C THR A 148 6.37 -14.29 -0.91
N ARG A 149 5.99 -13.68 -2.04
CA ARG A 149 4.66 -13.11 -2.26
C ARG A 149 3.59 -14.20 -2.22
N LEU A 150 3.79 -15.30 -2.93
CA LEU A 150 2.85 -16.42 -2.97
C LEU A 150 2.65 -17.05 -1.59
N LYS A 151 3.71 -17.26 -0.81
CA LYS A 151 3.62 -17.77 0.58
C LYS A 151 2.80 -16.89 1.53
N LYS A 152 2.64 -15.60 1.21
CA LYS A 152 1.81 -14.66 2.00
C LYS A 152 0.36 -14.60 1.54
N ILE A 153 0.06 -15.06 0.32
CA ILE A 153 -1.29 -15.01 -0.28
C ILE A 153 -1.96 -16.39 -0.22
N LEU A 154 -1.20 -17.44 -0.54
CA LEU A 154 -1.73 -18.78 -0.68
C LEU A 154 -1.77 -19.50 0.67
N GLY A 155 -2.85 -20.25 0.91
CA GLY A 155 -2.92 -21.19 2.01
C GLY A 155 -1.87 -22.30 1.88
N LYS A 156 -1.47 -22.90 3.01
CA LYS A 156 -0.39 -23.90 3.06
C LYS A 156 -0.57 -25.06 2.08
N ASN A 157 -1.80 -25.57 1.93
CA ASN A 157 -2.10 -26.70 1.05
C ASN A 157 -1.90 -26.30 -0.42
N LEU A 158 -2.52 -25.21 -0.86
CA LEU A 158 -2.39 -24.72 -2.24
C LEU A 158 -0.94 -24.36 -2.58
N MET A 159 -0.21 -23.74 -1.64
CA MET A 159 1.22 -23.45 -1.82
C MET A 159 2.05 -24.71 -2.05
N SER A 160 1.71 -25.83 -1.39
CA SER A 160 2.47 -27.09 -1.49
C SER A 160 2.34 -27.77 -2.86
N ILE A 161 1.22 -27.56 -3.53
CA ILE A 161 0.93 -28.14 -4.84
C ILE A 161 1.14 -27.13 -5.99
N TRP A 162 1.41 -25.86 -5.68
CA TRP A 162 1.39 -24.75 -6.65
C TRP A 162 2.25 -25.00 -7.90
N ALA A 163 3.45 -25.55 -7.72
CA ALA A 163 4.39 -25.83 -8.82
C ALA A 163 4.04 -27.10 -9.62
N THR A 164 3.07 -27.91 -9.16
CA THR A 164 2.71 -29.20 -9.74
C THR A 164 1.24 -29.28 -10.15
N ILE A 165 0.53 -28.14 -10.16
CA ILE A 165 -0.84 -28.05 -10.66
C ILE A 165 -0.82 -28.40 -12.14
N LYS A 166 -1.71 -29.31 -12.55
CA LYS A 166 -1.85 -29.71 -13.95
C LYS A 166 -3.03 -29.03 -14.61
N ASP A 167 -2.90 -28.70 -15.88
CA ASP A 167 -3.95 -27.98 -16.62
C ASP A 167 -5.19 -28.84 -16.91
N ASP A 168 -5.07 -30.17 -16.90
CA ASP A 168 -6.13 -31.13 -17.22
C ASP A 168 -6.89 -31.66 -16.00
N GLU A 169 -6.52 -31.23 -14.80
CA GLU A 169 -7.15 -31.64 -13.54
C GLU A 169 -8.15 -30.58 -13.03
N LYS A 170 -9.19 -31.03 -12.34
CA LYS A 170 -10.17 -30.15 -11.68
C LYS A 170 -9.76 -29.91 -10.24
N TYR A 171 -9.63 -28.65 -9.86
CA TYR A 171 -9.34 -28.23 -8.49
C TYR A 171 -10.49 -27.40 -7.93
N GLU A 172 -10.82 -27.63 -6.66
CA GLU A 172 -11.74 -26.80 -5.89
C GLU A 172 -10.90 -25.91 -4.99
N VAL A 173 -11.14 -24.59 -5.04
CA VAL A 173 -10.36 -23.59 -4.31
C VAL A 173 -11.30 -22.69 -3.54
N ASP A 174 -11.04 -22.56 -2.24
CA ASP A 174 -11.70 -21.57 -1.40
C ASP A 174 -11.01 -20.21 -1.55
N VAL A 175 -11.77 -19.20 -1.95
CA VAL A 175 -11.28 -17.83 -2.09
C VAL A 175 -11.84 -16.98 -0.96
N SER A 176 -10.95 -16.41 -0.15
CA SER A 176 -11.30 -15.42 0.87
C SER A 176 -10.80 -14.05 0.43
N ILE A 177 -11.69 -13.05 0.47
CA ILE A 177 -11.35 -11.67 0.12
C ILE A 177 -11.36 -10.84 1.41
N SER A 178 -10.22 -10.26 1.75
CA SER A 178 -10.11 -9.29 2.84
C SER A 178 -9.93 -7.89 2.25
N CYS A 179 -10.87 -6.99 2.53
CA CYS A 179 -10.69 -5.57 2.23
C CYS A 179 -9.96 -4.91 3.40
N SER A 180 -8.79 -4.34 3.13
CA SER A 180 -8.22 -3.30 4.00
C SER A 180 -9.15 -2.11 3.89
N GLY A 181 -10.16 -2.03 4.76
CA GLY A 181 -11.16 -0.98 4.73
C GLY A 181 -10.45 0.37 4.73
N ASN A 182 -10.81 1.25 3.79
CA ASN A 182 -10.38 2.64 3.86
C ASN A 182 -10.83 3.17 5.22
N ILE A 183 -9.86 3.46 6.10
CA ILE A 183 -10.15 4.21 7.32
C ILE A 183 -10.50 5.61 6.83
N PHE A 184 -11.79 5.87 6.66
CA PHE A 184 -12.26 7.21 6.37
C PHE A 184 -11.98 8.06 7.61
N THR A 185 -11.06 9.00 7.47
CA THR A 185 -10.84 9.99 8.51
C THR A 185 -12.02 10.95 8.46
N ILE A 186 -12.91 10.85 9.44
CA ILE A 186 -13.94 11.86 9.66
C ILE A 186 -13.22 13.06 10.28
N ASP A 187 -13.19 14.18 9.56
CA ASP A 187 -12.67 15.43 10.10
C ASP A 187 -13.37 15.73 11.44
N GLN A 188 -12.60 16.11 12.46
CA GLN A 188 -13.16 16.52 13.73
C GLN A 188 -13.93 17.83 13.57
N PRO A 189 -14.96 18.08 14.41
CA PRO A 189 -15.65 19.35 14.39
C PRO A 189 -14.65 20.50 14.62
N PRO A 190 -14.84 21.65 13.96
CA PRO A 190 -13.96 22.81 14.12
C PRO A 190 -13.89 23.22 15.60
N GLU A 191 -12.76 23.66 16.13
CA GLU A 191 -12.71 24.05 17.54
C GLU A 191 -13.68 25.20 17.85
N LYS A 192 -14.39 25.07 18.97
CA LYS A 192 -15.28 26.13 19.46
C LYS A 192 -14.43 27.29 20.01
N PRO A 193 -14.59 28.52 19.49
CA PRO A 193 -14.01 29.72 20.10
C PRO A 193 -14.47 29.91 21.55
N HIS A 194 -13.58 30.37 22.42
CA HIS A 194 -13.85 30.53 23.85
C HIS A 194 -14.89 31.62 24.18
N ASP A 195 -15.13 32.53 23.24
CA ASP A 195 -15.96 33.73 23.35
C ASP A 195 -17.41 33.54 22.90
N ILE A 196 -17.78 32.36 22.41
CA ILE A 196 -19.13 32.09 21.93
C ILE A 196 -19.85 31.01 22.77
N SER A 197 -21.17 31.07 22.83
CA SER A 197 -22.00 30.03 23.46
C SER A 197 -22.04 28.74 22.61
N ASP A 198 -22.47 27.63 23.21
CA ASP A 198 -22.63 26.35 22.49
C ASP A 198 -23.68 26.44 21.37
N GLU A 199 -24.69 27.28 21.56
CA GLU A 199 -25.79 27.45 20.63
C GLU A 199 -25.37 28.28 19.42
N GLU A 200 -24.61 29.36 19.64
CA GLU A 200 -23.99 30.15 18.57
C GLU A 200 -22.96 29.34 17.78
N TYR A 201 -22.16 28.52 18.46
CA TYR A 201 -21.19 27.63 17.80
C TYR A 201 -21.86 26.62 16.86
N LYS A 202 -22.96 25.98 17.30
CA LYS A 202 -23.73 25.01 16.48
C LYS A 202 -24.40 25.67 15.27
N ASN A 203 -24.74 26.95 15.38
CA ASN A 203 -25.32 27.74 14.29
C ASN A 203 -24.27 28.46 13.42
N SER A 204 -22.98 28.35 13.76
CA SER A 204 -21.91 28.98 13.00
C SER A 204 -21.77 28.35 11.60
N ILE A 205 -21.39 29.18 10.63
CA ILE A 205 -21.20 28.72 9.25
C ILE A 205 -20.12 27.63 9.14
N VAL A 206 -19.11 27.69 10.00
CA VAL A 206 -17.99 26.73 10.03
C VAL A 206 -18.48 25.36 10.49
N PHE A 207 -19.27 25.31 11.57
CA PHE A 207 -19.85 24.06 12.07
C PHE A 207 -20.89 23.47 11.11
N ILE A 208 -21.75 24.31 10.51
CA ILE A 208 -22.76 23.88 9.54
C ILE A 208 -22.10 23.31 8.28
N ASN A 209 -21.04 23.96 7.76
CA ASN A 209 -20.31 23.48 6.59
C ASN A 209 -19.57 22.18 6.87
N TRP A 210 -18.92 22.07 8.04
CA TRP A 210 -18.33 20.80 8.50
C TRP A 210 -19.38 19.68 8.57
N LYS A 211 -20.54 19.93 9.20
CA LYS A 211 -21.64 18.97 9.32
C LYS A 211 -22.15 18.52 7.94
N LYS A 212 -22.30 19.43 6.99
CA LYS A 212 -22.69 19.11 5.59
C LYS A 212 -21.64 18.23 4.89
N SER A 213 -20.35 18.53 5.06
CA SER A 213 -19.26 17.74 4.49
C SER A 213 -19.21 16.32 5.04
N ILE A 214 -19.41 16.14 6.35
CA ILE A 214 -19.47 14.81 6.98
C ILE A 214 -20.70 14.02 6.52
N THR A 215 -21.88 14.64 6.46
CA THR A 215 -23.10 13.96 5.96
C THR A 215 -22.93 13.49 4.52
N ARG A 216 -22.23 14.27 3.66
CA ARG A 216 -21.93 13.87 2.28
C ARG A 216 -20.97 12.68 2.20
N LEU A 217 -19.96 12.63 3.09
CA LEU A 217 -19.04 11.49 3.19
C LEU A 217 -19.74 10.21 3.66
N MET A 218 -20.69 10.30 4.59
CA MET A 218 -21.46 9.14 5.05
C MET A 218 -22.38 8.55 3.97
N ILE A 219 -22.95 9.37 3.08
CA ILE A 219 -23.84 8.90 2.00
C ILE A 219 -23.05 8.18 0.89
N VAL A 220 -21.82 8.61 0.61
CA VAL A 220 -20.98 8.01 -0.44
C VAL A 220 -20.36 6.67 0.02
N GLY A 221 -20.20 6.44 1.33
CA GLY A 221 -19.67 5.19 1.88
C GLY A 221 -20.70 4.04 2.02
N MET A 222 -21.97 4.25 1.63
CA MET A 222 -23.04 3.23 1.72
C MET A 222 -23.45 2.63 0.36
N ASN A 223 -22.83 3.03 -0.75
CA ASN A 223 -23.04 2.47 -2.09
C ASN A 223 -21.86 1.63 -2.56
#